data_AF-A0A7J7GZP1-F1
#
_entry.id   AF-A0A7J7GZP1-F1
#
_cell.length_a   1.000
_cell.length_b   1.000
_cell.length_c   1.000
_cell.angle_alpha   90.00
_cell.angle_beta   90.00
_cell.angle_gamma   90.00
#
_symmetry.space_group_name_H-M   'P 1'
#
loop_
_entity.id
_entity.type
_entity.pdbx_description
1 polymer ?
#
loop_
_entity_poly.entity_id
_entity_poly.type
_entity_poly.pdbx_seq_one_letter_code
_entity_poly.pdbx_strand_id
1 'polypeptide(L)'
;MKLVNHGMSHELMDTVERLTKEHYKKCLEQRFKEMVESKGLETVQSEINDLDWESTFFFCHLPVSNISEIPGLQDDYRKAMKEFALKLEQLAEQLLNLLCENLGLEKGYIKKAFYGSEGPSLWHQGEQLSSMPPSRAHQGPPGPH
;
A
#
# COMPACT_ATOMS: atom_id res chain seq x y z
N MET A 1 -0.94 -9.95 15.41
CA MET A 1 -0.48 -11.24 14.85
C MET A 1 0.39 -10.95 13.64
N LYS A 2 1.51 -11.66 13.44
CA LYS A 2 2.38 -11.53 12.26
C LYS A 2 2.50 -12.89 11.60
N LEU A 3 2.37 -12.95 10.28
CA LEU A 3 2.61 -14.16 9.51
C LEU A 3 4.07 -14.16 9.03
N VAL A 4 4.81 -15.21 9.34
CA VAL A 4 6.18 -15.45 8.87
C VAL A 4 6.20 -16.70 8.01
N ASN A 5 7.22 -16.88 7.17
CA ASN A 5 7.33 -18.02 6.24
C ASN A 5 6.13 -18.14 5.29
N HIS A 6 5.59 -17.01 4.85
CA HIS A 6 4.40 -16.89 3.99
C HIS A 6 4.64 -17.25 2.51
N GLY A 7 5.80 -17.83 2.16
CA GLY A 7 6.10 -18.31 0.81
C GLY A 7 6.43 -17.23 -0.24
N MET A 8 6.39 -15.94 0.12
CA MET A 8 6.90 -14.89 -0.77
C MET A 8 8.42 -14.80 -0.67
N SER A 9 9.10 -14.71 -1.82
CA SER A 9 10.56 -14.56 -1.85
C SER A 9 10.98 -13.26 -1.16
N HIS A 10 12.01 -13.35 -0.31
CA HIS A 10 12.64 -12.17 0.30
C HIS A 10 13.13 -11.19 -0.76
N GLU A 11 13.66 -11.68 -1.89
CA GLU A 11 14.12 -10.85 -2.99
C GLU A 11 13.00 -9.99 -3.60
N LEU A 12 11.79 -10.54 -3.71
CA LEU A 12 10.63 -9.78 -4.21
C LEU A 12 10.24 -8.69 -3.21
N MET A 13 10.21 -9.01 -1.92
CA MET A 13 9.90 -8.05 -0.85
C MET A 13 10.91 -6.89 -0.85
N ASP A 14 12.20 -7.21 -0.88
CA ASP A 14 13.29 -6.23 -0.90
C ASP A 14 13.22 -5.35 -2.16
N THR A 15 12.86 -5.94 -3.30
CA THR A 15 12.71 -5.23 -4.57
C THR A 15 11.53 -4.25 -4.53
N VAL A 16 10.36 -4.69 -4.05
CA VAL A 16 9.17 -3.84 -3.91
C VAL A 16 9.46 -2.71 -2.94
N GLU A 17 10.08 -2.99 -1.80
CA GLU A 17 10.45 -1.97 -0.80
C GLU A 17 11.38 -0.91 -1.41
N ARG A 18 12.46 -1.35 -2.09
CA ARG A 18 13.43 -0.46 -2.73
C ARG A 18 12.75 0.42 -3.78
N LEU A 19 11.97 -0.17 -4.69
CA LEU A 19 11.30 0.56 -5.77
C LEU A 19 10.24 1.53 -5.25
N THR A 20 9.54 1.18 -4.15
CA THR A 20 8.61 2.08 -3.45
C THR A 20 9.34 3.33 -2.96
N LYS A 21 10.47 3.15 -2.26
CA LYS A 21 11.30 4.25 -1.74
C LYS A 21 11.86 5.12 -2.85
N GLU A 22 12.33 4.51 -3.94
CA GLU A 22 12.83 5.24 -5.11
C GLU A 22 11.75 6.06 -5.80
N HIS A 23 10.55 5.49 -5.98
CA HIS A 23 9.42 6.19 -6.58
C HIS A 23 8.98 7.37 -5.72
N TYR A 24 8.92 7.20 -4.39
CA TYR A 24 8.64 8.31 -3.48
C TYR A 24 9.64 9.46 -3.70
N LYS A 25 10.94 9.17 -3.62
CA LYS A 25 12.01 10.17 -3.76
C LYS A 25 11.97 10.89 -5.12
N LYS A 26 11.70 10.16 -6.20
CA LYS A 26 11.73 10.71 -7.57
C LYS A 26 10.45 11.45 -7.95
N CYS A 27 9.28 10.99 -7.50
CA CYS A 27 8.00 11.42 -8.06
C CYS A 27 7.03 12.03 -7.04
N LEU A 28 7.14 11.67 -5.76
CA LEU A 28 6.16 12.08 -4.74
C LEU A 28 6.71 13.10 -3.75
N GLU A 29 8.00 13.07 -3.43
CA GLU A 29 8.62 13.98 -2.45
C GLU A 29 8.41 15.46 -2.82
N GLN A 30 8.62 15.80 -4.09
CA GLN A 30 8.45 17.18 -4.55
C GLN A 30 6.98 17.62 -4.49
N ARG A 31 6.05 16.76 -4.92
CA ARG A 31 4.61 17.03 -4.84
C ARG A 31 4.14 17.17 -3.39
N PHE A 32 4.72 16.39 -2.49
CA PHE A 32 4.45 16.48 -1.06
C PHE A 32 4.90 17.84 -0.51
N LYS A 33 6.13 18.29 -0.83
CA LYS A 33 6.61 19.62 -0.43
C LYS A 33 5.71 20.74 -0.95
N GLU A 34 5.31 20.68 -2.22
CA GLU A 34 4.36 21.65 -2.81
C GLU A 34 2.99 21.64 -2.12
N MET A 35 2.49 20.46 -1.73
CA MET A 35 1.25 20.32 -0.96
C MET A 35 1.38 20.94 0.44
N VAL A 36 2.49 20.71 1.12
CA VAL A 36 2.79 21.26 2.44
C VAL A 36 2.91 22.78 2.39
N GLU A 37 3.61 23.32 1.38
CA GLU A 37 3.73 24.75 1.14
C GLU A 37 2.37 25.41 0.81
N SER A 38 1.62 24.83 -0.13
CA SER A 38 0.33 25.40 -0.58
C SER A 38 -0.74 25.41 0.51
N LYS A 39 -0.70 24.45 1.44
CA LYS A 39 -1.59 24.40 2.60
C LYS A 39 -1.04 25.17 3.82
N GLY A 40 0.13 25.80 3.70
CA GLY A 40 0.76 26.58 4.77
C GLY A 40 1.21 25.75 5.99
N LEU A 41 1.29 24.42 5.83
CA LEU A 41 1.53 23.47 6.92
C LEU A 41 2.91 23.62 7.56
N GLU A 42 3.88 24.26 6.87
CA GLU A 42 5.23 24.54 7.40
C GLU A 42 5.26 25.44 8.64
N THR A 43 4.21 26.24 8.84
CA THR A 43 4.16 27.30 9.86
C THR A 43 3.05 27.12 10.88
N VAL A 44 2.25 26.07 10.75
CA VAL A 44 1.13 25.81 11.66
C VAL A 44 1.68 25.35 13.01
N GLN A 45 1.33 26.09 14.07
CA GLN A 45 1.70 25.77 15.46
C GLN A 45 0.57 25.08 16.24
N SER A 46 -0.64 25.06 15.69
CA SER A 46 -1.79 24.37 16.26
C SER A 46 -1.87 22.92 15.78
N GLU A 47 -2.44 22.03 16.59
CA GLU A 47 -2.74 20.66 16.15
C GLU A 47 -3.69 20.67 14.94
N ILE A 48 -3.39 19.83 13.95
CA ILE A 48 -4.22 19.61 12.77
C ILE A 48 -4.76 18.20 12.87
N ASN A 49 -6.06 18.07 13.14
CA ASN A 49 -6.71 16.76 13.35
C ASN A 49 -7.38 16.20 12.09
N ASP A 50 -7.51 17.00 11.04
CA ASP A 50 -8.26 16.66 9.82
C ASP A 50 -7.34 16.38 8.61
N LEU A 51 -6.04 16.12 8.85
CA LEU A 51 -5.08 15.89 7.77
C LEU A 51 -3.99 14.89 8.18
N ASP A 52 -3.85 13.84 7.38
CA ASP A 52 -2.77 12.87 7.53
C ASP A 52 -1.47 13.40 6.91
N TRP A 53 -0.37 13.31 7.65
CA TRP A 53 0.97 13.65 7.16
C TRP A 53 1.54 12.49 6.33
N GLU A 54 0.92 12.24 5.17
CA GLU A 54 1.29 11.14 4.30
C GLU A 54 1.35 11.52 2.82
N SER A 55 2.15 10.77 2.07
CA SER A 55 2.18 10.81 0.62
C SER A 55 1.80 9.44 0.07
N THR A 56 0.66 9.36 -0.59
CA THR A 56 0.02 8.09 -0.95
C THR A 56 -0.32 8.01 -2.44
N PHE A 57 -0.18 6.82 -3.01
CA PHE A 57 -0.85 6.45 -4.25
C PHE A 57 -1.58 5.11 -4.11
N PHE A 58 -2.60 4.91 -4.94
CA PHE A 58 -3.45 3.73 -4.90
C PHE A 58 -3.23 2.87 -6.15
N PHE A 59 -2.84 1.62 -5.93
CA PHE A 59 -2.78 0.58 -6.95
C PHE A 59 -3.97 -0.35 -6.77
N CYS A 60 -4.71 -0.60 -7.83
CA CYS A 60 -5.80 -1.56 -7.89
C CYS A 60 -5.36 -2.71 -8.78
N HIS A 61 -5.41 -3.94 -8.25
CA HIS A 61 -5.12 -5.16 -8.99
C HIS A 61 -6.39 -5.75 -9.61
N LEU A 62 -7.50 -5.74 -8.86
CA LEU A 62 -8.78 -6.34 -9.24
C LEU A 62 -9.96 -5.40 -9.00
N PRO A 63 -11.03 -5.46 -9.84
CA PRO A 63 -11.18 -6.37 -10.97
C PRO A 63 -10.40 -5.93 -12.24
N VAL A 64 -10.05 -4.64 -12.32
CA VAL A 64 -9.30 -4.06 -13.43
C VAL A 64 -8.06 -3.40 -12.87
N SER A 65 -6.90 -3.75 -13.43
CA SER A 65 -5.65 -3.18 -12.96
C SER A 65 -5.48 -1.74 -13.43
N ASN A 66 -5.35 -0.79 -12.51
CA ASN A 66 -5.06 0.62 -12.84
C ASN A 66 -3.55 0.89 -13.01
N ILE A 67 -2.70 -0.14 -12.97
CA ILE A 67 -1.26 0.06 -12.83
C ILE A 67 -0.68 0.90 -13.96
N SER A 68 -1.16 0.73 -15.20
CA SER A 68 -0.79 1.53 -16.39
C SER A 68 -1.03 3.02 -16.22
N GLU A 69 -2.00 3.41 -15.39
CA GLU A 69 -2.44 4.78 -15.20
C GLU A 69 -1.62 5.52 -14.13
N ILE A 70 -0.84 4.79 -13.33
CA ILE A 70 -0.02 5.39 -12.26
C ILE A 70 1.13 6.19 -12.90
N PRO A 71 1.18 7.52 -12.72
CA PRO A 71 2.19 8.37 -13.34
C PRO A 71 3.56 8.21 -12.67
N GLY A 72 4.62 8.22 -13.47
CA GLY A 72 6.00 8.13 -12.96
C GLY A 72 6.43 6.75 -12.45
N LEU A 73 5.55 5.75 -12.55
CA LEU A 73 5.89 4.36 -12.24
C LEU A 73 6.71 3.75 -13.37
N GLN A 74 7.90 3.26 -13.06
CA GLN A 74 8.82 2.63 -14.01
C GLN A 74 8.39 1.18 -14.32
N ASP A 75 8.80 0.65 -15.47
CA ASP A 75 8.35 -0.67 -15.96
C ASP A 75 8.78 -1.83 -15.06
N ASP A 76 9.99 -1.75 -14.49
CA ASP A 76 10.49 -2.70 -13.51
C ASP A 76 9.62 -2.72 -12.24
N TYR A 77 9.21 -1.55 -11.77
CA TYR A 77 8.32 -1.42 -10.62
C TYR A 77 6.90 -1.90 -10.94
N ARG A 78 6.37 -1.61 -12.14
CA ARG A 78 5.09 -2.15 -12.59
C ARG A 78 5.10 -3.68 -12.57
N LYS A 79 6.18 -4.29 -13.05
CA LYS A 79 6.34 -5.75 -13.08
C LYS A 79 6.41 -6.33 -11.66
N ALA A 80 7.23 -5.73 -10.79
CA ALA A 80 7.37 -6.16 -9.40
C ALA A 80 6.04 -6.07 -8.63
N MET A 81 5.28 -4.98 -8.80
CA MET A 81 3.97 -4.81 -8.15
C MET A 81 2.92 -5.81 -8.63
N LYS A 82 2.90 -6.14 -9.93
CA LYS A 82 2.01 -7.18 -10.46
C LYS A 82 2.33 -8.55 -9.86
N GLU A 83 3.62 -8.92 -9.78
CA GLU A 83 4.02 -10.18 -9.17
C GLU A 83 3.67 -10.21 -7.68
N PHE A 84 3.90 -9.10 -6.98
CA PHE A 84 3.58 -8.96 -5.57
C PHE A 84 2.07 -9.09 -5.30
N ALA A 85 1.23 -8.40 -6.05
CA ALA A 85 -0.23 -8.49 -5.91
C ALA A 85 -0.76 -9.91 -6.15
N LEU A 86 -0.24 -10.61 -7.17
CA LEU A 86 -0.62 -11.99 -7.45
C LEU A 86 -0.26 -12.93 -6.29
N LYS A 87 0.93 -12.78 -5.69
CA LYS A 87 1.32 -13.60 -4.53
C LYS A 87 0.51 -13.25 -3.28
N LEU A 88 0.18 -11.98 -3.09
CA LEU A 88 -0.71 -11.55 -2.01
C LEU A 88 -2.12 -12.13 -2.16
N GLU A 89 -2.66 -12.15 -3.38
CA GLU A 89 -3.97 -12.77 -3.67
C GLU A 89 -3.96 -14.25 -3.28
N GLN A 90 -2.95 -15.00 -3.74
CA GLN A 90 -2.80 -16.42 -3.42
C GLN A 90 -2.69 -16.67 -1.91
N LEU A 91 -1.94 -15.82 -1.21
CA LEU A 91 -1.80 -15.90 0.24
C LEU A 91 -3.12 -15.60 0.96
N ALA A 92 -3.86 -14.57 0.50
CA ALA A 92 -5.18 -14.25 1.04
C ALA A 92 -6.15 -15.43 0.87
N GLU A 93 -6.18 -16.06 -0.31
CA GLU A 93 -6.99 -17.26 -0.54
C GLU A 93 -6.63 -18.43 0.39
N GLN A 94 -5.34 -18.66 0.63
CA GLN A 94 -4.88 -19.69 1.58
C GLN A 94 -5.37 -19.40 3.00
N LEU A 95 -5.25 -18.15 3.45
CA LEU A 95 -5.72 -17.73 4.77
C LEU A 95 -7.23 -17.86 4.92
N LEU A 96 -7.99 -17.51 3.88
CA LEU A 96 -9.45 -17.66 3.87
C LEU A 96 -9.88 -19.12 3.96
N ASN A 97 -9.16 -20.03 3.31
CA ASN A 97 -9.41 -21.45 3.43
C ASN A 97 -9.12 -21.96 4.86
N LEU A 98 -8.01 -21.53 5.47
CA LEU A 98 -7.69 -21.86 6.87
C LEU A 98 -8.74 -21.31 7.84
N LEU A 99 -9.28 -20.12 7.58
CA LEU A 99 -10.39 -19.55 8.35
C LEU A 99 -11.67 -20.38 8.18
N CYS A 100 -11.97 -20.86 6.97
CA CYS A 100 -13.11 -21.77 6.76
C CYS A 100 -12.94 -23.05 7.59
N GLU A 101 -11.76 -23.67 7.55
CA GLU A 101 -11.46 -24.88 8.32
C GLU A 101 -11.62 -24.65 9.83
N ASN A 102 -11.06 -23.55 10.35
CA ASN A 102 -11.16 -23.21 11.78
C ASN A 102 -12.58 -22.91 12.25
N LEU A 103 -13.45 -22.42 11.36
CA LEU A 103 -14.84 -22.12 11.65
C LEU A 103 -15.79 -23.29 11.34
N GLY A 104 -15.27 -24.42 10.86
CA GLY A 104 -16.10 -25.58 10.45
C GLY A 104 -16.95 -25.31 9.19
N LEU A 105 -16.54 -24.36 8.35
CA LEU A 105 -17.21 -24.01 7.11
C LEU A 105 -16.69 -24.87 5.94
N GLU A 106 -17.49 -25.01 4.89
CA GLU A 106 -17.04 -25.63 3.64
C GLU A 106 -15.83 -24.88 3.08
N LYS A 107 -14.86 -25.61 2.53
CA LYS A 107 -13.70 -25.01 1.88
C LYS A 107 -14.12 -24.03 0.79
N GLY A 108 -13.57 -22.83 0.85
CA GLY A 108 -13.91 -21.76 -0.09
C GLY A 108 -15.26 -21.08 0.16
N TYR A 109 -15.95 -21.35 1.27
CA TYR A 109 -17.21 -20.67 1.62
C TYR A 109 -17.01 -19.15 1.71
N ILE A 110 -16.04 -18.72 2.52
CA ILE A 110 -15.74 -17.29 2.69
C ILE A 110 -15.29 -16.68 1.36
N LYS A 111 -14.47 -17.43 0.58
CA LYS A 111 -14.06 -17.02 -0.76
C LYS A 111 -15.30 -16.71 -1.62
N LYS A 112 -16.21 -17.67 -1.78
CA LYS A 112 -17.46 -17.50 -2.55
C LYS A 112 -18.30 -16.33 -2.05
N ALA A 113 -18.39 -16.12 -0.73
CA ALA A 113 -19.16 -15.02 -0.14
C ALA A 113 -18.65 -13.65 -0.58
N PHE A 114 -17.33 -13.46 -0.65
CA PHE A 114 -16.73 -12.23 -1.17
C PHE A 114 -16.77 -12.16 -2.72
N TYR A 115 -16.79 -13.27 -3.47
CA TYR A 115 -16.91 -13.22 -4.95
C TYR A 115 -18.35 -12.88 -5.38
N GLY A 116 -19.35 -13.11 -4.55
CA GLY A 116 -20.75 -12.89 -4.93
C GLY A 116 -21.19 -13.76 -6.11
N SER A 117 -22.35 -13.45 -6.69
CA SER A 117 -22.96 -14.22 -7.79
C SER A 117 -22.49 -13.85 -9.19
N GLU A 118 -21.72 -12.76 -9.36
CA GLU A 118 -21.34 -12.20 -10.67
C GLU A 118 -19.83 -12.29 -10.99
N GLY A 119 -19.07 -13.15 -10.29
CA GLY A 119 -17.63 -13.34 -10.50
C GLY A 119 -16.77 -12.34 -9.72
N PRO A 120 -15.47 -12.13 -10.04
CA PRO A 120 -14.52 -11.30 -9.26
C PRO A 120 -14.90 -9.83 -9.00
N SER A 121 -16.09 -9.39 -9.40
CA SER A 121 -16.55 -7.99 -9.37
C SER A 121 -16.69 -7.40 -7.96
N LEU A 122 -16.87 -8.20 -6.90
CA LEU A 122 -16.85 -7.69 -5.52
C LEU A 122 -15.47 -7.68 -4.87
N TRP A 123 -14.49 -8.41 -5.42
CA TRP A 123 -13.13 -8.43 -4.86
C TRP A 123 -12.35 -7.22 -5.34
N HIS A 124 -12.25 -6.24 -4.45
CA HIS A 124 -11.30 -5.16 -4.61
C HIS A 124 -10.01 -5.53 -3.89
N GLN A 125 -9.01 -5.90 -4.68
CA GLN A 125 -7.63 -5.89 -4.21
C GLN A 125 -7.00 -4.58 -4.65
N GLY A 126 -6.68 -3.76 -3.66
CA GLY A 126 -5.88 -2.57 -3.86
C GLY A 126 -4.81 -2.44 -2.80
N GLU A 127 -3.67 -1.95 -3.21
CA GLU A 127 -2.53 -1.63 -2.38
C GLU A 127 -2.44 -0.11 -2.24
N GLN A 128 -2.58 0.38 -1.01
CA GLN A 128 -2.26 1.74 -0.64
C GLN A 128 -0.77 1.81 -0.27
N LEU A 129 0.01 2.53 -1.07
CA LEU A 129 1.44 2.72 -0.81
C LEU A 129 1.63 4.13 -0.27
N SER A 130 1.77 4.20 1.05
CA SER A 130 1.96 5.43 1.80
C SER A 130 3.42 5.56 2.25
N SER A 131 3.98 6.76 2.07
CA SER A 131 5.26 7.16 2.64
C SER A 131 5.00 8.25 3.67
N MET A 132 5.63 8.12 4.85
CA MET A 132 5.53 9.08 5.96
C MET A 132 6.79 9.94 6.00
N PRO A 133 6.78 11.16 5.46
CA PRO A 133 7.94 12.04 5.44
C PRO A 133 8.23 12.57 6.85
N PRO A 134 9.47 12.91 7.19
CA PRO A 134 9.78 13.46 8.51
C PRO A 134 9.04 14.79 8.74
N SER A 135 8.30 14.91 9.85
CA SER A 135 7.63 16.15 10.27
C SER A 135 8.47 16.92 11.29
N ARG A 136 8.33 18.26 11.33
CA ARG A 136 9.02 19.11 12.32
C ARG A 136 8.55 18.85 13.76
N ALA A 137 7.29 18.49 13.97
CA ALA A 137 6.74 18.23 15.31
C ALA A 137 7.41 17.03 16.02
N HIS A 138 7.99 16.09 15.26
CA HIS A 138 8.74 14.95 15.80
C HIS A 138 10.26 15.16 15.85
N GLN A 139 10.75 16.27 15.30
CA GLN A 139 12.16 16.66 15.43
C GLN A 139 12.23 17.60 16.64
N GLY A 140 12.88 17.15 17.72
CA GLY A 140 13.08 17.97 18.92
C GLY A 140 13.65 19.35 18.57
N PRO A 141 13.49 20.35 19.46
CA PRO A 141 13.85 21.73 19.16
C PRO A 141 15.32 21.81 18.70
N PRO A 142 15.64 22.64 17.69
CA PRO A 142 17.02 22.87 17.31
C PRO A 142 17.80 23.34 18.54
N GLY A 143 18.88 22.64 18.86
CA GLY A 143 19.75 23.01 19.98
C GLY A 143 20.25 24.46 19.83
N PRO A 144 20.44 25.19 20.94
CA PRO A 144 20.86 26.58 20.86
C PRO A 144 22.24 26.69 20.18
N HIS A 145 22.34 27.67 19.27
CA HIS A 145 23.59 28.13 18.67
C HIS A 145 24.51 28.80 19.69
#